data_AF-T0Z0K4-F1
#
_entry.id   AF-T0Z0K4-F1
#
_cell.length_a   1.000
_cell.length_b   1.000
_cell.length_c   1.000
_cell.angle_alpha   90.00
_cell.angle_beta   90.00
_cell.angle_gamma   90.00
#
_symmetry.space_group_name_H-M   'P 1'
#
loop_
_entity.id
_entity.type
_entity.pdbx_description
1 polymer ?
#
loop_
_entity_poly.entity_id
_entity_poly.type
_entity_poly.pdbx_seq_one_letter_code
_entity_poly.pdbx_strand_id
1 'polypeptide(L)'
;DQPGRLGPPRAASSGLVAPQLVLAAAVAAFVLAAAIGVWLCSVTSWWLLAVGAACLLAAWLYTGGPRPYGYRGFGELAVFVFFGLVATCGTVYVEIGRVGTLAVLAAILPGALAAALLLVNNIRDIATDAAVGKRTLAVMLGPQRSRRLLLALLGLALAVPLL
;
A
#
# COMPACT_ATOMS: atom_id res chain seq x y z
N ASP A 1 -6.01 2.50 -21.93
CA ASP A 1 -5.93 1.04 -22.11
C ASP A 1 -4.94 0.70 -23.22
N GLN A 2 -4.22 -0.40 -23.08
CA GLN A 2 -3.33 -0.91 -24.13
C GLN A 2 -3.92 -2.22 -24.68
N PRO A 3 -3.87 -2.45 -26.00
CA PRO A 3 -4.24 -3.73 -26.59
C PRO A 3 -3.35 -4.84 -26.04
N GLY A 4 -3.93 -5.96 -25.58
CA GLY A 4 -3.21 -7.13 -25.06
C GLY A 4 -3.14 -7.29 -23.54
N ARG A 5 -3.89 -6.49 -22.76
CA ARG A 5 -3.89 -6.60 -21.29
C ARG A 5 -4.67 -7.82 -20.79
N LEU A 6 -4.03 -8.62 -19.94
CA LEU A 6 -4.65 -9.73 -19.20
C LEU A 6 -5.24 -9.18 -17.87
N GLY A 7 -6.56 -9.00 -17.80
CA GLY A 7 -7.29 -8.63 -16.58
C GLY A 7 -8.66 -7.97 -16.85
N PRO A 8 -9.56 -7.91 -15.86
CA PRO A 8 -10.88 -7.30 -16.05
C PRO A 8 -10.77 -5.81 -16.44
N PRO A 9 -11.74 -5.28 -17.21
CA PRO A 9 -11.76 -3.89 -17.63
C PRO A 9 -11.76 -2.95 -16.41
N ARG A 10 -10.93 -1.91 -16.42
CA ARG A 10 -10.95 -0.92 -15.31
C ARG A 10 -12.11 0.02 -15.55
N ALA A 11 -13.03 0.08 -14.59
CA ALA A 11 -14.24 0.91 -14.66
C ALA A 11 -13.98 2.36 -15.16
N ALA A 12 -12.90 2.99 -14.69
CA ALA A 12 -12.54 4.35 -15.07
C ALA A 12 -11.93 4.49 -16.47
N SER A 13 -11.11 3.52 -16.93
CA SER A 13 -10.42 3.61 -18.22
C SER A 13 -11.23 3.00 -19.36
N SER A 14 -12.12 2.06 -19.05
CA SER A 14 -13.06 1.46 -20.00
C SER A 14 -14.29 2.31 -20.28
N GLY A 15 -14.40 3.51 -19.69
CA GLY A 15 -15.54 4.40 -19.85
C GLY A 15 -16.83 3.92 -19.16
N LEU A 16 -16.78 2.84 -18.38
CA LEU A 16 -17.95 2.31 -17.66
C LEU A 16 -18.40 3.26 -16.55
N VAL A 17 -17.47 4.02 -15.98
CA VAL A 17 -17.74 5.01 -14.94
C VAL A 17 -17.03 6.32 -15.29
N ALA A 18 -17.76 7.43 -15.19
CA ALA A 18 -17.21 8.77 -15.42
C ALA A 18 -16.03 9.04 -14.46
N PRO A 19 -14.88 9.53 -14.95
CA PRO A 19 -13.70 9.81 -14.11
C PRO A 19 -14.00 10.76 -12.93
N GLN A 20 -14.93 11.70 -13.14
CA GLN A 20 -15.41 12.62 -12.10
C GLN A 20 -16.08 11.89 -10.94
N LEU A 21 -16.82 10.81 -11.21
CA LEU A 21 -17.47 10.00 -10.18
C LEU A 21 -16.44 9.22 -9.37
N VAL A 22 -15.40 8.70 -10.03
CA VAL A 22 -14.28 8.02 -9.36
C VAL A 22 -13.53 8.98 -8.45
N LEU A 23 -13.27 10.20 -8.91
CA LEU A 23 -12.64 11.25 -8.09
C LEU A 23 -13.54 11.64 -6.91
N ALA A 24 -14.83 11.86 -7.13
CA ALA A 24 -15.78 12.19 -6.07
C ALA A 24 -15.86 11.08 -5.01
N ALA A 25 -15.90 9.81 -5.43
CA ALA A 25 -15.89 8.66 -4.53
C ALA A 25 -14.59 8.58 -3.72
N ALA A 26 -13.44 8.83 -4.36
CA ALA A 26 -12.16 8.89 -3.67
C ALA A 26 -12.16 10.01 -2.62
N VAL A 27 -12.52 11.25 -2.99
CA VAL A 27 -12.58 12.38 -2.06
C VAL A 27 -13.54 12.10 -0.90
N ALA A 28 -14.73 11.55 -1.17
CA ALA A 28 -15.68 11.16 -0.13
C ALA A 28 -15.09 10.14 0.85
N ALA A 29 -14.38 9.12 0.35
CA ALA A 29 -13.70 8.15 1.19
C ALA A 29 -12.58 8.78 2.04
N PHE A 30 -11.79 9.69 1.47
CA PHE A 30 -10.76 10.43 2.21
C PHE A 30 -11.36 11.31 3.31
N VAL A 31 -12.46 12.02 3.03
CA VAL A 31 -13.16 12.85 4.02
C VAL A 31 -13.75 11.99 5.13
N LEU A 32 -14.38 10.87 4.79
CA LEU A 32 -14.93 9.94 5.78
C LEU A 32 -13.82 9.35 6.66
N ALA A 33 -12.71 8.90 6.05
CA ALA A 33 -11.55 8.39 6.78
C ALA A 33 -10.95 9.47 7.70
N ALA A 34 -10.84 10.71 7.25
CA ALA A 34 -10.36 11.83 8.06
C ALA A 34 -11.31 12.11 9.24
N ALA A 35 -12.62 12.12 9.02
CA ALA A 35 -13.61 12.35 10.07
C ALA A 35 -13.56 11.24 11.15
N ILE A 36 -13.51 9.98 10.73
CA ILE A 36 -13.34 8.83 11.64
C ILE A 36 -11.99 8.94 12.37
N GLY A 37 -10.91 9.31 11.68
CA GLY A 37 -9.60 9.49 12.28
C GLY A 37 -9.57 10.60 13.33
N VAL A 38 -10.22 11.74 13.08
CA VAL A 38 -10.34 12.83 14.05
C VAL A 38 -11.14 12.39 15.29
N TRP A 39 -12.25 11.69 15.08
CA TRP A 39 -13.01 11.10 16.19
C TRP A 39 -12.17 10.10 16.99
N LEU A 40 -11.40 9.23 16.33
CA LEU A 40 -10.53 8.28 17.01
C LEU A 40 -9.43 8.99 17.84
N CYS A 41 -8.88 10.08 17.32
CA CYS A 41 -7.88 10.89 18.02
C CYS A 41 -8.46 11.56 19.27
N SER A 42 -9.74 11.96 19.27
CA SER A 42 -10.37 12.61 20.42
C SER A 42 -10.62 11.67 21.59
N VAL A 43 -10.77 10.37 21.33
CA VAL A 43 -10.94 9.33 22.36
C VAL A 43 -9.66 8.58 22.73
N THR A 44 -8.57 8.78 21.96
CA THR A 44 -7.31 8.06 22.15
C THR A 44 -6.14 9.02 22.42
N SER A 45 -5.63 9.67 21.38
CA SER A 45 -4.49 10.59 21.49
C SER A 45 -4.35 11.46 20.25
N TRP A 46 -4.10 12.76 20.45
CA TRP A 46 -4.05 13.76 19.39
C TRP A 46 -2.82 13.66 18.48
N TRP A 47 -1.70 13.08 18.95
CA TRP A 47 -0.51 12.92 18.08
C TRP A 47 -0.79 11.96 16.90
N LEU A 48 -1.79 11.08 17.01
CA LEU A 48 -2.25 10.21 15.92
C LEU A 48 -2.79 11.02 14.73
N LEU A 49 -3.18 12.29 14.91
CA LEU A 49 -3.52 13.15 13.77
C LEU A 49 -2.34 13.33 12.82
N ALA A 50 -1.11 13.42 13.34
CA ALA A 50 0.08 13.52 12.50
C ALA A 50 0.31 12.22 11.69
N VAL A 51 0.09 11.06 12.32
CA VAL A 51 0.15 9.76 11.64
C VAL A 51 -0.94 9.65 10.58
N GLY A 52 -2.18 10.00 10.90
CA GLY A 52 -3.30 9.99 9.97
C GLY A 52 -3.06 10.92 8.78
N ALA A 53 -2.57 12.14 9.00
CA ALA A 53 -2.20 13.07 7.95
C ALA A 53 -1.11 12.48 7.04
N ALA A 54 -0.08 11.84 7.61
CA ALA A 54 0.95 11.14 6.85
C ALA A 54 0.37 10.00 6.00
N CYS A 55 -0.59 9.22 6.53
CA CYS A 55 -1.28 8.17 5.79
C CYS A 55 -2.10 8.72 4.61
N LEU A 56 -2.86 9.81 4.80
CA LEU A 56 -3.64 10.42 3.71
C LEU A 56 -2.71 10.99 2.63
N LEU A 57 -1.64 11.66 3.03
CA LEU A 57 -0.63 12.18 2.10
C LEU A 57 0.02 11.04 1.30
N ALA A 58 0.42 9.97 1.98
CA ALA A 58 1.00 8.78 1.35
C ALA A 58 0.01 8.14 0.37
N ALA A 59 -1.24 7.92 0.78
CA ALA A 59 -2.27 7.34 -0.07
C ALA A 59 -2.50 8.17 -1.35
N TRP A 60 -2.50 9.51 -1.24
CA TRP A 60 -2.64 10.39 -2.41
C TRP A 60 -1.40 10.35 -3.32
N LEU A 61 -0.19 10.48 -2.74
CA LEU A 61 1.06 10.50 -3.50
C LEU A 61 1.50 9.11 -4.02
N TYR A 62 0.82 8.04 -3.60
CA TYR A 62 1.09 6.67 -4.06
C TYR A 62 0.88 6.53 -5.57
N THR A 63 -0.24 7.06 -6.07
CA THR A 63 -0.66 7.01 -7.48
C THR A 63 -1.02 8.37 -8.07
N GLY A 64 -1.26 9.39 -7.23
CA GLY A 64 -1.60 10.74 -7.63
C GLY A 64 -0.40 11.70 -7.73
N GLY A 65 -0.64 12.85 -8.36
CA GLY A 65 0.37 13.88 -8.56
C GLY A 65 1.33 13.61 -9.74
N PRO A 66 2.31 14.51 -9.98
CA PRO A 66 3.20 14.43 -11.13
C PRO A 66 4.28 13.35 -11.00
N ARG A 67 4.55 12.85 -9.78
CA ARG A 67 5.64 11.91 -9.49
C ARG A 67 5.21 10.87 -8.45
N PRO A 68 4.23 10.01 -8.76
CA PRO A 68 3.74 9.00 -7.84
C PRO A 68 4.86 8.03 -7.43
N TYR A 69 5.10 7.89 -6.12
CA TYR A 69 6.23 7.10 -5.63
C TYR A 69 6.02 5.59 -5.83
N GLY A 70 4.76 5.14 -5.93
CA GLY A 70 4.43 3.74 -6.26
C GLY A 70 4.95 3.30 -7.62
N TYR A 71 5.13 4.24 -8.56
CA TYR A 71 5.72 3.98 -9.88
C TYR A 71 7.24 4.21 -9.94
N ARG A 72 7.89 4.43 -8.79
CA ARG A 72 9.34 4.71 -8.67
C ARG A 72 10.07 3.75 -7.74
N GLY A 73 9.52 2.55 -7.54
CA GLY A 73 10.19 1.46 -6.84
C GLY A 73 9.94 1.42 -5.33
N PHE A 74 9.15 2.37 -4.80
CA PHE A 74 8.81 2.45 -3.37
C PHE A 74 7.50 1.74 -3.03
N GLY A 75 6.86 1.06 -4.00
CA GLY A 75 5.54 0.46 -3.82
C GLY A 75 5.50 -0.56 -2.70
N GLU A 76 6.36 -1.58 -2.78
CA GLU A 76 6.43 -2.70 -1.83
C GLU A 76 6.82 -2.22 -0.42
N LEU A 77 7.77 -1.28 -0.33
CA LEU A 77 8.17 -0.69 0.96
C LEU A 77 7.03 0.09 1.59
N ALA A 78 6.33 0.92 0.82
CA ALA A 78 5.21 1.69 1.33
C ALA A 78 4.07 0.77 1.79
N VAL A 79 3.74 -0.26 1.01
CA VAL A 79 2.72 -1.23 1.42
C VAL A 79 3.13 -1.95 2.71
N PHE A 80 4.40 -2.38 2.84
CA PHE A 80 4.90 -2.98 4.07
C PHE A 80 4.73 -2.04 5.28
N VAL A 81 5.10 -0.76 5.13
CA VAL A 81 5.00 0.24 6.20
C VAL A 81 3.55 0.54 6.56
N PHE A 82 2.69 0.85 5.58
CA PHE A 82 1.33 1.32 5.87
C PHE A 82 0.37 0.18 6.23
N PHE A 83 0.43 -0.95 5.52
CA PHE A 83 -0.46 -2.09 5.78
C PHE A 83 0.07 -3.06 6.83
N GLY A 84 1.39 -3.06 7.08
CA GLY A 84 2.00 -3.80 8.18
C GLY A 84 2.14 -2.91 9.41
N LEU A 85 3.23 -2.14 9.47
CA LEU A 85 3.64 -1.41 10.67
C LEU A 85 2.56 -0.43 11.17
N VAL A 86 2.12 0.51 10.32
CA VAL A 86 1.20 1.58 10.73
C VAL A 86 -0.17 1.02 11.08
N ALA A 87 -0.73 0.14 10.25
CA ALA A 87 -2.03 -0.46 10.54
C ALA A 87 -1.99 -1.29 11.84
N THR A 88 -1.07 -2.25 11.96
CA THR A 88 -1.02 -3.14 13.14
C THR A 88 -0.61 -2.40 14.40
N CYS A 89 0.46 -1.59 14.37
CA CYS A 89 0.92 -0.86 15.55
C CYS A 89 -0.06 0.26 15.93
N GLY A 90 -0.69 0.90 14.95
CA GLY A 90 -1.73 1.91 15.18
C GLY A 90 -2.95 1.33 15.88
N THR A 91 -3.43 0.17 15.42
CA THR A 91 -4.51 -0.57 16.11
C THR A 91 -4.12 -0.91 17.55
N VAL A 92 -2.94 -1.50 17.75
CA VAL A 92 -2.47 -1.84 19.12
C VAL A 92 -2.37 -0.59 19.99
N TYR A 93 -1.84 0.51 19.47
CA TYR A 93 -1.74 1.76 20.23
C TYR A 93 -3.12 2.31 20.63
N VAL A 94 -4.10 2.24 19.74
CA VAL A 94 -5.47 2.71 20.02
C VAL A 94 -6.13 1.86 21.10
N GLU A 95 -5.92 0.54 21.07
CA GLU A 95 -6.52 -0.39 22.03
C GLU A 95 -5.89 -0.32 23.42
N ILE A 96 -4.55 -0.26 23.52
CA ILE A 96 -3.83 -0.42 24.80
C ILE A 96 -2.88 0.72 25.15
N GLY A 97 -2.86 1.81 24.37
CA GLY A 97 -2.11 3.04 24.65
C GLY A 97 -0.60 2.96 24.46
N ARG A 98 -0.06 1.84 23.96
CA ARG A 98 1.39 1.64 23.75
C ARG A 98 1.69 0.63 22.66
N VAL A 99 2.83 0.79 22.00
CA VAL A 99 3.36 -0.17 21.02
C VAL A 99 4.55 -0.91 21.64
N GLY A 100 4.41 -2.22 21.83
CA GLY A 100 5.50 -3.08 22.28
C GLY A 100 6.20 -3.79 21.13
N THR A 101 7.34 -4.42 21.43
CA THR A 101 8.11 -5.21 20.45
C THR A 101 7.26 -6.28 19.76
N LEU A 102 6.36 -6.92 20.51
CA LEU A 102 5.45 -7.93 19.96
C LEU A 102 4.55 -7.37 18.85
N ALA A 103 4.04 -6.14 19.01
CA ALA A 103 3.19 -5.52 17.98
C ALA A 103 3.99 -5.22 16.71
N VAL A 104 5.23 -4.75 16.86
CA VAL A 104 6.14 -4.50 15.73
C VAL A 104 6.49 -5.80 15.01
N LEU A 105 6.81 -6.87 15.75
CA LEU A 105 7.09 -8.18 15.16
C LEU A 105 5.86 -8.75 14.46
N ALA A 106 4.69 -8.70 15.10
CA ALA A 106 3.43 -9.17 14.53
C ALA A 106 3.06 -8.39 13.25
N ALA A 107 3.40 -7.10 13.17
CA ALA A 107 3.14 -6.26 12.00
C ALA A 107 3.96 -6.65 10.76
N ILE A 108 5.09 -7.35 10.93
CA ILE A 108 5.93 -7.84 9.82
C ILE A 108 5.15 -8.83 8.96
N LEU A 109 4.32 -9.70 9.57
CA LEU A 109 3.53 -10.70 8.87
C LEU A 109 2.57 -10.08 7.82
N PRO A 110 1.59 -9.25 8.18
CA PRO A 110 0.68 -8.64 7.22
C PRO A 110 1.43 -7.69 6.27
N GLY A 111 2.46 -6.98 6.73
CA GLY A 111 3.29 -6.13 5.87
C GLY A 111 4.01 -6.90 4.77
N ALA A 112 4.64 -8.03 5.11
CA ALA A 112 5.34 -8.89 4.17
C ALA A 112 4.38 -9.56 3.18
N LEU A 113 3.21 -10.02 3.64
CA LEU A 113 2.17 -10.58 2.76
C LEU A 113 1.61 -9.53 1.79
N ALA A 114 1.34 -8.32 2.26
CA ALA A 114 0.84 -7.24 1.41
C ALA A 114 1.88 -6.81 0.37
N ALA A 115 3.16 -6.70 0.76
CA ALA A 115 4.26 -6.43 -0.15
C ALA A 115 4.45 -7.57 -1.17
N ALA A 116 4.34 -8.83 -0.75
CA ALA A 116 4.41 -10.00 -1.63
C ALA A 116 3.27 -9.98 -2.66
N LEU A 117 2.04 -9.68 -2.24
CA LEU A 117 0.88 -9.57 -3.13
C LEU A 117 1.08 -8.48 -4.18
N LEU A 118 1.58 -7.30 -3.79
CA LEU A 118 1.91 -6.24 -4.74
C LEU A 118 3.04 -6.66 -5.68
N LEU A 119 4.09 -7.31 -5.16
CA LEU A 119 5.22 -7.74 -5.97
C LEU A 119 4.82 -8.79 -7.01
N VAL A 120 3.88 -9.70 -6.69
CA VAL A 120 3.30 -10.64 -7.68
C VAL A 120 2.65 -9.88 -8.84
N ASN A 121 1.87 -8.84 -8.55
CA ASN A 121 1.27 -8.00 -9.59
C ASN A 121 2.35 -7.30 -10.42
N ASN A 122 3.35 -6.70 -9.77
CA ASN A 122 4.43 -6.00 -10.45
C ASN A 122 5.32 -6.94 -11.28
N ILE A 123 5.53 -8.19 -10.87
CA ILE A 123 6.25 -9.22 -11.64
C ILE A 123 5.52 -9.54 -12.94
N ARG A 124 4.19 -9.72 -12.88
CA ARG A 124 3.37 -9.97 -14.07
C ARG A 124 3.45 -8.81 -15.04
N ASP A 125 3.47 -7.60 -14.50
CA ASP A 125 3.34 -6.36 -15.27
C ASP A 125 4.71 -5.73 -15.64
N ILE A 126 5.85 -6.43 -15.45
CA ILE A 126 7.20 -5.88 -15.75
C ILE A 126 7.28 -5.30 -17.17
N ALA A 127 6.89 -6.08 -18.19
CA ALA A 127 7.03 -5.66 -19.58
C ALA A 127 6.13 -4.46 -19.91
N THR A 128 4.88 -4.49 -19.44
CA THR A 128 3.89 -3.43 -19.70
C THR A 128 4.21 -2.16 -18.93
N ASP A 129 4.67 -2.26 -17.68
CA ASP A 129 5.09 -1.11 -16.87
C ASP A 129 6.37 -0.46 -17.42
N ALA A 130 7.35 -1.25 -17.86
CA ALA A 130 8.56 -0.74 -18.49
C ALA A 130 8.24 0.03 -19.80
N ALA A 131 7.32 -0.49 -20.62
CA ALA A 131 6.91 0.15 -21.88
C ALA A 131 6.29 1.55 -21.70
N VAL A 132 5.67 1.82 -20.55
CA VAL A 132 5.09 3.13 -20.21
C VAL A 132 6.00 3.98 -19.30
N GLY A 133 7.26 3.58 -19.13
CA GLY A 133 8.25 4.34 -18.35
C GLY A 133 8.08 4.26 -16.84
N LYS A 134 7.24 3.38 -16.31
CA LYS A 134 7.17 3.13 -14.86
C LYS A 134 8.42 2.38 -14.42
N ARG A 135 8.91 2.72 -13.23
CA ARG A 135 10.06 2.08 -12.60
C ARG A 135 9.63 1.43 -11.29
N THR A 136 8.73 0.45 -11.35
CA THR A 136 8.37 -0.36 -10.17
C THR A 136 9.57 -1.17 -9.68
N LEU A 137 9.54 -1.67 -8.46
CA LEU A 137 10.65 -2.45 -7.91
C LEU A 137 10.93 -3.69 -8.78
N ALA A 138 9.88 -4.31 -9.31
CA ALA A 138 10.00 -5.44 -10.21
C ALA A 138 10.70 -5.09 -11.54
N VAL A 139 10.40 -3.92 -12.11
CA VAL A 139 11.09 -3.41 -13.31
C VAL A 139 12.57 -3.12 -13.00
N MET A 140 12.87 -2.53 -11.85
CA MET A 140 14.24 -2.19 -11.45
C MET A 140 15.10 -3.44 -11.15
N LEU A 141 14.50 -4.46 -10.53
CA LEU A 141 15.21 -5.69 -10.17
C LEU A 141 15.28 -6.71 -11.32
N GLY A 142 14.29 -6.71 -12.22
CA GLY A 142 14.11 -7.73 -13.23
C GLY A 142 13.48 -9.03 -12.68
N PRO A 143 13.05 -9.95 -13.56
CA PRO A 143 12.17 -11.06 -13.19
C PRO A 143 12.79 -12.03 -12.18
N GLN A 144 14.07 -12.40 -12.33
CA GLN A 144 14.70 -13.39 -11.46
C GLN A 144 14.93 -12.86 -10.04
N ARG A 145 15.37 -11.60 -9.89
CA ARG A 145 15.55 -10.97 -8.58
C ARG A 145 14.21 -10.70 -7.90
N SER A 146 13.19 -10.31 -8.66
CA SER A 146 11.84 -10.11 -8.14
C SER A 146 11.23 -11.40 -7.59
N ARG A 147 11.41 -12.53 -8.28
CA ARG A 147 10.97 -13.84 -7.76
C ARG A 147 11.70 -14.24 -6.47
N ARG A 148 13.00 -13.96 -6.36
CA ARG A 148 13.75 -14.18 -5.11
C ARG A 148 13.26 -13.31 -3.96
N LEU A 149 12.98 -12.03 -4.24
CA LEU A 149 12.40 -11.13 -3.25
C LEU A 149 11.01 -11.60 -2.81
N LEU A 150 10.18 -12.08 -3.74
CA LEU A 150 8.88 -12.66 -3.42
C LEU A 150 9.01 -13.83 -2.44
N LEU A 151 9.91 -14.79 -2.72
CA LEU A 151 10.17 -15.90 -1.81
C LEU A 151 10.71 -15.44 -0.45
N ALA A 152 11.57 -14.41 -0.43
CA ALA A 152 12.07 -13.83 0.82
C ALA A 152 10.96 -13.18 1.66
N LEU A 153 10.02 -12.46 1.03
CA LEU A 153 8.86 -11.86 1.72
C LEU A 153 7.93 -12.93 2.28
N LEU A 154 7.66 -14.00 1.51
CA LEU A 154 6.85 -15.13 1.99
C LEU A 154 7.56 -15.89 3.13
N GLY A 155 8.86 -16.13 3.02
CA GLY A 155 9.65 -16.74 4.08
C GLY A 155 9.68 -15.88 5.35
N LEU A 156 9.81 -14.56 5.21
CA LEU A 156 9.74 -13.62 6.33
C LEU A 156 8.37 -13.68 7.01
N ALA A 157 7.28 -13.67 6.24
CA ALA A 157 5.92 -13.83 6.77
C ALA A 157 5.77 -15.13 7.57
N LEU A 158 6.21 -16.26 7.01
CA LEU A 158 6.12 -17.57 7.67
C LEU A 158 7.01 -17.71 8.91
N ALA A 159 8.09 -16.94 9.00
CA ALA A 159 8.98 -16.95 10.16
C ALA A 159 8.41 -16.20 11.37
N VAL A 160 7.56 -15.19 11.16
CA VAL A 160 7.04 -14.34 12.25
C VAL A 160 6.29 -15.14 13.33
N PRO A 161 5.38 -16.09 13.02
CA PRO A 161 4.72 -16.90 14.04
C PRO A 161 5.64 -17.83 14.85
N LEU A 162 6.91 -17.99 14.43
CA LEU A 162 7.90 -18.83 15.12
C LEU A 162 8.76 -18.04 16.12
N LEU A 163 8.58 -16.71 16.19
CA LEU A 163 9.27 -15.79 17.11
C LEU A 163 8.41 -15.51 18.35
#